data_AF-A0A7J6TTH1-F1
#
_entry.id   AF-A0A7J6TTH1-F1
#
_cell.length_a   1.000
_cell.length_b   1.000
_cell.length_c   1.000
_cell.angle_alpha   90.00
_cell.angle_beta   90.00
_cell.angle_gamma   90.00
#
_symmetry.space_group_name_H-M   'P 1'
#
loop_
_entity.id
_entity.type
_entity.pdbx_description
1 polymer ?
#
loop_
_entity_poly.entity_id
_entity_poly.type
_entity_poly.pdbx_seq_one_letter_code
_entity_poly.pdbx_strand_id
1 'polypeptide(L)'
;MEADEGGRDELMRLIARQAVELLEVDMAILAYRECGDADRVAFLDRLVQLEDVPMLQGYLRVLLGQKQAAIESFVRAGAPREALDVMCDAQMWESAKGLATTVDQRRLPMIHRHVAMGLEDKGDYEGALASYKEAIGEVDESRVEDAAEHFRACNAGLARCLCYCGMYEPAARLCERIAEEDVLVECAAILERMKQYSLAGRLHQRLGNLERACSLYIQDMDFDAAKPLMDQVSTPKLHLLYAKA
;
A
#
# COMPACT_ATOMS: atom_id res chain seq x y z
N MET A 1 30.42 16.85 -32.31
CA MET A 1 29.31 16.37 -33.16
C MET A 1 28.15 15.88 -32.29
N GLU A 2 28.42 15.27 -31.12
CA GLU A 2 27.39 14.86 -30.14
C GLU A 2 26.57 16.01 -29.51
N ALA A 3 27.07 17.25 -29.50
CA ALA A 3 26.36 18.39 -28.90
C ALA A 3 25.18 18.93 -29.73
N ASP A 4 25.13 18.62 -31.04
CA ASP A 4 24.07 19.08 -31.96
C ASP A 4 22.91 18.06 -32.05
N GLU A 5 23.22 16.77 -31.85
CA GLU A 5 22.24 15.68 -31.82
C GLU A 5 21.29 15.81 -30.61
N GLY A 6 21.81 16.19 -29.43
CA GLY A 6 20.99 16.40 -28.24
C GLY A 6 19.93 17.50 -28.41
N GLY A 7 20.27 18.60 -29.08
CA GLY A 7 19.33 19.70 -29.35
C GLY A 7 18.25 19.34 -30.36
N ARG A 8 18.59 18.53 -31.38
CA ARG A 8 17.63 18.00 -32.34
C ARG A 8 16.65 17.03 -31.68
N ASP A 9 17.13 16.15 -30.81
CA ASP A 9 16.28 15.18 -30.11
C ASP A 9 15.30 15.85 -29.16
N GLU A 10 15.75 16.88 -28.43
CA GLU A 10 14.86 17.70 -27.58
C GLU A 10 13.78 18.41 -28.38
N LEU A 11 14.13 18.98 -29.54
CA LEU A 11 13.17 19.60 -30.45
C LEU A 11 12.16 18.58 -30.96
N MET A 12 12.60 17.38 -31.35
CA MET A 12 11.70 16.31 -31.81
C MET A 12 10.75 15.85 -30.71
N ARG A 13 11.21 15.74 -29.46
CA ARG A 13 10.33 15.45 -28.31
C ARG A 13 9.30 16.56 -28.10
N LEU A 14 9.67 17.83 -28.29
CA LEU A 14 8.73 18.96 -28.17
C LEU A 14 7.67 18.91 -29.27
N ILE A 15 8.07 18.68 -30.52
CA ILE A 15 7.16 18.52 -31.66
C ILE A 15 6.22 17.34 -31.41
N ALA A 16 6.76 16.21 -30.96
CA ALA A 16 5.96 15.02 -30.65
C ALA A 16 4.91 15.32 -29.58
N ARG A 17 5.30 16.02 -28.50
CA ARG A 17 4.38 16.42 -27.43
C ARG A 17 3.26 17.34 -27.95
N GLN A 18 3.59 18.31 -28.79
CA GLN A 18 2.59 19.21 -29.39
C GLN A 18 1.65 18.48 -30.35
N ALA A 19 2.19 17.54 -31.15
CA ALA A 19 1.37 16.69 -32.01
C ALA A 19 0.37 15.85 -31.19
N VAL A 20 0.80 15.28 -30.05
CA VAL A 20 -0.08 14.57 -29.10
C VAL A 20 -1.18 15.49 -28.56
N GLU A 21 -0.86 16.73 -28.19
CA GLU A 21 -1.85 17.72 -27.70
C GLU A 21 -2.89 18.09 -28.79
N LEU A 22 -2.50 18.04 -30.06
CA LEU A 22 -3.37 18.28 -31.22
C LEU A 22 -4.09 17.03 -31.74
N LEU A 23 -3.89 15.86 -31.11
CA LEU A 23 -4.42 14.55 -31.54
C LEU A 23 -3.86 14.05 -32.88
N GLU A 24 -2.72 14.60 -33.32
CA GLU A 24 -2.01 14.20 -34.55
C GLU A 24 -1.09 13.01 -34.25
N VAL A 25 -1.68 11.82 -34.10
CA VAL A 25 -1.00 10.58 -33.66
C VAL A 25 0.15 10.19 -34.60
N ASP A 26 -0.07 10.24 -35.92
CA ASP A 26 0.94 9.86 -36.91
C ASP A 26 2.18 10.78 -36.85
N MET A 27 1.94 12.08 -36.70
CA MET A 27 3.02 13.06 -36.54
C MET A 27 3.80 12.86 -35.24
N ALA A 28 3.08 12.54 -34.15
CA ALA A 28 3.70 12.20 -32.88
C ALA A 28 4.59 10.94 -32.98
N ILE A 29 4.12 9.90 -33.68
CA ILE A 29 4.89 8.67 -33.92
C ILE A 29 6.19 8.96 -34.68
N LEU A 30 6.11 9.74 -35.78
CA LEU A 30 7.29 10.09 -36.56
C LEU A 30 8.31 10.85 -35.71
N ALA A 31 7.86 11.85 -34.95
CA ALA A 31 8.74 12.65 -34.12
C ALA A 31 9.37 11.85 -32.96
N TYR A 32 8.61 10.96 -32.29
CA TYR A 32 9.18 10.08 -31.26
C TYR A 32 10.14 9.03 -31.80
N ARG A 33 9.91 8.54 -33.03
CA ARG A 33 10.82 7.62 -33.71
C ARG A 33 12.15 8.29 -34.03
N GLU A 34 12.13 9.55 -34.46
CA GLU A 34 13.34 10.33 -34.75
C GLU A 34 14.20 10.58 -33.49
N CYS A 35 13.58 10.84 -32.32
CA CYS A 35 14.31 11.02 -31.07
C CYS A 35 14.59 9.70 -30.30
N GLY A 36 14.34 8.54 -30.92
CA GLY A 36 14.62 7.22 -30.35
C GLY A 36 13.72 6.77 -29.20
N ASP A 37 12.54 7.38 -29.00
CA ASP A 37 11.60 7.02 -27.93
C ASP A 37 10.68 5.86 -28.36
N ALA A 38 11.25 4.64 -28.34
CA ALA A 38 10.56 3.44 -28.80
C ALA A 38 9.31 3.09 -27.97
N ASP A 39 9.31 3.39 -26.68
CA ASP A 39 8.19 3.12 -25.78
C ASP A 39 6.96 3.95 -26.16
N ARG A 40 7.16 5.25 -26.44
CA ARG A 40 6.07 6.13 -26.88
C ARG A 40 5.59 5.80 -28.28
N VAL A 41 6.48 5.40 -29.19
CA VAL A 41 6.09 4.90 -30.52
C VAL A 41 5.18 3.67 -30.39
N ALA A 42 5.60 2.67 -29.61
CA ALA A 42 4.80 1.45 -29.40
C ALA A 42 3.46 1.74 -28.71
N PHE A 43 3.41 2.72 -27.81
CA PHE A 43 2.17 3.18 -27.21
C PHE A 43 1.23 3.81 -28.24
N LEU A 44 1.72 4.76 -29.04
CA LEU A 44 0.92 5.48 -30.04
C LEU A 44 0.49 4.59 -31.21
N ASP A 45 1.32 3.65 -31.65
CA ASP A 45 0.99 2.70 -32.73
C ASP A 45 -0.29 1.89 -32.41
N ARG A 46 -0.55 1.60 -31.13
CA ARG A 46 -1.78 0.92 -30.69
C ARG A 46 -3.04 1.79 -30.79
N LEU A 47 -2.88 3.11 -30.90
CA LEU A 47 -3.96 4.08 -30.91
C LEU A 47 -4.32 4.58 -32.31
N VAL A 48 -3.52 4.28 -33.33
CA VAL A 48 -3.73 4.77 -34.72
C VAL A 48 -5.12 4.40 -35.26
N GLN A 49 -5.65 3.24 -34.88
CA GLN A 49 -6.96 2.74 -35.33
C GLN A 49 -8.12 3.15 -34.42
N LEU A 50 -7.88 3.98 -33.40
CA LEU A 50 -8.90 4.36 -32.42
C LEU A 50 -9.69 5.59 -32.90
N GLU A 51 -10.93 5.37 -33.35
CA GLU A 51 -11.79 6.44 -33.89
C GLU A 51 -12.54 7.24 -32.81
N ASP A 52 -12.77 6.66 -31.63
CA ASP A 52 -13.44 7.34 -30.52
C ASP A 52 -12.56 8.47 -29.97
N VAL A 53 -12.92 9.71 -30.32
CA VAL A 53 -12.14 10.91 -29.97
C VAL A 53 -12.01 11.09 -28.45
N PRO A 54 -13.07 11.02 -27.61
CA PRO A 54 -12.92 10.98 -26.16
C PRO A 54 -11.96 9.90 -25.65
N MET A 55 -12.02 8.68 -26.20
CA MET A 55 -11.14 7.59 -25.78
C MET A 55 -9.67 7.85 -26.16
N LEU A 56 -9.43 8.32 -27.40
CA LEU A 56 -8.12 8.72 -27.88
C LEU A 56 -7.54 9.86 -27.02
N GLN A 57 -8.34 10.88 -26.73
CA GLN A 57 -7.97 11.97 -25.81
C GLN A 57 -7.56 11.43 -24.44
N GLY A 58 -8.27 10.43 -23.91
CA GLY A 58 -7.93 9.77 -22.65
C GLY A 58 -6.51 9.19 -22.68
N TYR A 59 -6.22 8.32 -23.65
CA TYR A 59 -4.90 7.69 -23.76
C TYR A 59 -3.77 8.67 -24.04
N LEU A 60 -3.98 9.68 -24.89
CA LEU A 60 -2.99 10.70 -25.16
C LEU A 60 -2.71 11.57 -23.92
N ARG A 61 -3.72 11.88 -23.11
CA ARG A 61 -3.54 12.57 -21.82
C ARG A 61 -2.79 11.71 -20.80
N VAL A 62 -2.98 10.39 -20.79
CA VAL A 62 -2.15 9.47 -20.00
C VAL A 62 -0.69 9.57 -20.42
N LEU A 63 -0.40 9.54 -21.73
CA LEU A 63 0.96 9.69 -22.27
C LEU A 63 1.62 11.01 -21.85
N LEU A 64 0.83 12.09 -21.78
CA LEU A 64 1.28 13.41 -21.32
C LEU A 64 1.38 13.56 -19.79
N GLY A 65 1.01 12.52 -19.03
CA GLY A 65 0.98 12.56 -17.57
C GLY A 65 -0.20 13.37 -16.98
N GLN A 66 -1.17 13.76 -17.79
CA GLN A 66 -2.33 14.56 -17.40
C GLN A 66 -3.45 13.65 -16.84
N LYS A 67 -3.16 12.99 -15.70
CA LYS A 67 -4.01 11.94 -15.11
C LYS A 67 -5.47 12.36 -14.90
N GLN A 68 -5.71 13.55 -14.32
CA GLN A 68 -7.08 14.03 -14.05
C GLN A 68 -7.88 14.25 -15.35
N ALA A 69 -7.26 14.89 -16.34
CA ALA A 69 -7.90 15.15 -17.62
C ALA A 69 -8.12 13.84 -18.41
N ALA A 70 -7.25 12.85 -18.26
CA ALA A 70 -7.42 11.53 -18.86
C ALA A 70 -8.67 10.82 -18.28
N ILE A 71 -8.83 10.84 -16.95
CA ILE A 71 -10.00 10.27 -16.27
C ILE A 71 -11.29 10.90 -16.81
N GLU A 72 -11.35 12.23 -16.90
CA GLU A 72 -12.52 12.94 -17.44
C GLU A 72 -12.83 12.54 -18.89
N SER A 73 -11.80 12.36 -19.72
CA SER A 73 -11.94 11.87 -21.09
C SER A 73 -12.50 10.45 -21.15
N PHE A 74 -12.01 9.53 -20.31
CA PHE A 74 -12.52 8.15 -20.25
C PHE A 74 -13.95 8.08 -19.72
N VAL A 75 -14.31 8.90 -18.73
CA VAL A 75 -15.69 9.00 -18.26
C VAL A 75 -16.62 9.49 -19.39
N ARG A 76 -16.18 10.49 -20.17
CA ARG A 76 -16.93 10.98 -21.34
C ARG A 76 -17.06 9.93 -22.45
N ALA A 77 -16.05 9.08 -22.62
CA ALA A 77 -16.08 7.96 -23.56
C ALA A 77 -16.99 6.81 -23.12
N GLY A 78 -17.54 6.85 -21.88
CA GLY A 78 -18.28 5.72 -21.33
C GLY A 78 -17.38 4.53 -21.01
N ALA A 79 -16.09 4.77 -20.75
CA ALA A 79 -15.03 3.80 -20.54
C ALA A 79 -14.53 3.84 -19.07
N PRO A 80 -15.36 3.44 -18.09
CA PRO A 80 -15.03 3.63 -16.67
C PRO A 80 -13.96 2.65 -16.16
N ARG A 81 -13.65 1.57 -16.90
CA ARG A 81 -12.58 0.63 -16.54
C ARG A 81 -11.21 1.26 -16.76
N GLU A 82 -11.06 1.94 -17.88
CA GLU A 82 -9.88 2.69 -18.28
C GLU A 82 -9.64 3.87 -17.34
N ALA A 83 -10.72 4.56 -16.93
CA ALA A 83 -10.65 5.56 -15.89
C ALA A 83 -10.15 4.98 -14.55
N LEU A 84 -10.62 3.79 -14.17
CA LEU A 84 -10.20 3.10 -12.96
C LEU A 84 -8.72 2.68 -13.03
N ASP A 85 -8.24 2.19 -14.18
CA ASP A 85 -6.82 1.89 -14.41
C ASP A 85 -5.95 3.12 -14.12
N VAL A 86 -6.30 4.26 -14.73
CA VAL A 86 -5.57 5.52 -14.51
C VAL A 86 -5.62 5.95 -13.05
N MET A 87 -6.76 5.80 -12.35
CA MET A 87 -6.86 6.14 -10.94
C MET A 87 -5.94 5.28 -10.06
N CYS A 88 -5.85 3.98 -10.32
CA CYS A 88 -4.93 3.07 -9.62
C CYS A 88 -3.46 3.46 -9.87
N ASP A 89 -3.08 3.71 -11.12
CA ASP A 89 -1.74 4.17 -11.50
C ASP A 89 -1.42 5.57 -10.94
N ALA A 90 -2.44 6.36 -10.67
CA ALA A 90 -2.37 7.67 -10.02
C ALA A 90 -2.30 7.60 -8.49
N GLN A 91 -2.50 6.41 -7.90
CA GLN A 91 -2.69 6.24 -6.46
C GLN A 91 -3.86 7.06 -5.89
N MET A 92 -4.88 7.34 -6.72
CA MET A 92 -6.10 8.06 -6.34
C MET A 92 -7.12 7.11 -5.69
N TRP A 93 -6.70 6.41 -4.63
CA TRP A 93 -7.42 5.26 -4.07
C TRP A 93 -8.83 5.57 -3.58
N GLU A 94 -9.06 6.75 -3.00
CA GLU A 94 -10.38 7.18 -2.51
C GLU A 94 -11.39 7.32 -3.66
N SER A 95 -10.98 7.96 -4.75
CA SER A 95 -11.79 8.11 -5.96
C SER A 95 -11.97 6.76 -6.68
N ALA A 96 -10.91 5.94 -6.70
CA ALA A 96 -10.92 4.61 -7.29
C ALA A 96 -11.92 3.68 -6.57
N LYS A 97 -11.99 3.73 -5.23
CA LYS A 97 -12.91 2.91 -4.42
C LYS A 97 -14.36 3.11 -4.87
N GLY A 98 -14.81 4.36 -5.02
CA GLY A 98 -16.18 4.65 -5.47
C GLY A 98 -16.50 4.06 -6.84
N LEU A 99 -15.59 4.20 -7.80
CA LEU A 99 -15.78 3.68 -9.15
C LEU A 99 -15.71 2.14 -9.21
N ALA A 100 -14.77 1.54 -8.48
CA ALA A 100 -14.54 0.09 -8.46
C ALA A 100 -15.75 -0.70 -7.94
N THR A 101 -16.51 -0.17 -6.98
CA THR A 101 -17.71 -0.86 -6.44
C THR A 101 -18.75 -1.17 -7.52
N THR A 102 -18.83 -0.33 -8.55
CA THR A 102 -19.81 -0.44 -9.64
C THR A 102 -19.23 -1.11 -10.88
N VAL A 103 -17.95 -0.91 -11.16
CA VAL A 103 -17.32 -1.28 -12.44
C VAL A 103 -16.54 -2.59 -12.36
N ASP A 104 -15.75 -2.77 -11.30
CA ASP A 104 -14.86 -3.92 -11.13
C ASP A 104 -14.59 -4.21 -9.64
N GLN A 105 -15.46 -5.04 -9.06
CA GLN A 105 -15.35 -5.47 -7.67
C GLN A 105 -14.11 -6.33 -7.41
N ARG A 106 -13.47 -6.91 -8.44
CA ARG A 106 -12.29 -7.78 -8.25
C ARG A 106 -11.08 -7.01 -7.75
N ARG A 107 -11.02 -5.71 -8.04
CA ARG A 107 -9.93 -4.81 -7.64
C ARG A 107 -10.12 -4.21 -6.26
N LEU A 108 -11.33 -4.29 -5.70
CA LEU A 108 -11.64 -3.69 -4.42
C LEU A 108 -10.69 -4.13 -3.30
N PRO A 109 -10.36 -5.42 -3.10
CA PRO A 109 -9.44 -5.81 -2.02
C PRO A 109 -8.11 -5.05 -2.06
N MET A 110 -7.51 -4.93 -3.25
CA MET A 110 -6.27 -4.18 -3.46
C MET A 110 -6.46 -2.69 -3.15
N ILE A 111 -7.56 -2.08 -3.61
CA ILE A 111 -7.87 -0.66 -3.37
C ILE A 111 -8.08 -0.40 -1.87
N HIS A 112 -8.90 -1.21 -1.18
CA HIS A 112 -9.16 -1.08 0.26
C HIS A 112 -7.87 -1.19 1.07
N ARG A 113 -6.95 -2.08 0.69
CA ARG A 113 -5.63 -2.18 1.33
C ARG A 113 -4.84 -0.88 1.19
N HIS A 114 -4.78 -0.26 0.01
CA HIS A 114 -4.05 0.99 -0.16
C HIS A 114 -4.71 2.18 0.52
N VAL A 115 -6.04 2.24 0.53
CA VAL A 115 -6.78 3.22 1.35
C VAL A 115 -6.41 3.06 2.83
N ALA A 116 -6.41 1.83 3.33
CA ALA A 116 -6.06 1.54 4.72
C ALA A 116 -4.63 1.98 5.07
N MET A 117 -3.65 1.69 4.20
CA MET A 117 -2.26 2.15 4.37
C MET A 117 -2.18 3.69 4.43
N GLY A 118 -2.88 4.38 3.52
CA GLY A 118 -2.88 5.85 3.50
C GLY A 118 -3.57 6.48 4.72
N LEU A 119 -4.55 5.80 5.31
CA LEU A 119 -5.19 6.22 6.57
C LEU A 119 -4.26 5.95 7.76
N GLU A 120 -3.55 4.83 7.77
CA GLU A 120 -2.53 4.49 8.77
C GLU A 120 -1.41 5.54 8.80
N ASP A 121 -0.90 5.96 7.64
CA ASP A 121 0.13 7.01 7.51
C ASP A 121 -0.35 8.37 8.03
N LYS A 122 -1.66 8.66 7.93
CA LYS A 122 -2.28 9.88 8.48
C LYS A 122 -2.57 9.78 9.97
N GLY A 123 -2.45 8.58 10.56
CA GLY A 123 -2.80 8.29 11.95
C GLY A 123 -4.29 8.07 12.20
N ASP A 124 -5.11 7.92 11.16
CA ASP A 124 -6.52 7.51 11.30
C ASP A 124 -6.63 5.99 11.37
N TYR A 125 -6.33 5.46 12.55
CA TYR A 125 -6.30 4.01 12.78
C TYR A 125 -7.71 3.36 12.77
N GLU A 126 -8.76 4.10 13.12
CA GLU A 126 -10.13 3.59 13.09
C GLU A 126 -10.62 3.39 11.65
N GLY A 127 -10.40 4.40 10.79
CA GLY A 127 -10.69 4.29 9.37
C GLY A 127 -9.83 3.24 8.66
N ALA A 128 -8.54 3.16 9.00
CA ALA A 128 -7.64 2.14 8.47
C ALA A 128 -8.11 0.72 8.84
N LEU A 129 -8.52 0.51 10.09
CA LEU A 129 -9.02 -0.79 10.57
C LEU A 129 -10.29 -1.24 9.85
N ALA A 130 -11.23 -0.33 9.59
CA ALA A 130 -12.40 -0.63 8.77
C ALA A 130 -12.00 -1.05 7.34
N SER A 131 -11.10 -0.29 6.73
CA SER A 131 -10.62 -0.54 5.37
C SER A 131 -9.85 -1.85 5.24
N TYR A 132 -8.98 -2.21 6.19
CA TYR A 132 -8.30 -3.51 6.20
C TYR A 132 -9.28 -4.69 6.36
N LYS A 133 -10.34 -4.53 7.16
CA LYS A 133 -11.38 -5.58 7.29
C LYS A 133 -12.18 -5.76 6.00
N GLU A 134 -12.53 -4.68 5.32
CA GLU A 134 -13.16 -4.72 3.99
C GLU A 134 -12.23 -5.40 2.99
N ALA A 135 -10.94 -5.03 2.99
CA ALA A 135 -9.93 -5.63 2.13
C ALA A 135 -9.82 -7.16 2.29
N ILE A 136 -9.96 -7.67 3.53
CA ILE A 136 -9.93 -9.12 3.81
C ILE A 136 -11.27 -9.79 3.49
N GLY A 137 -12.40 -9.13 3.79
CA GLY A 137 -13.74 -9.69 3.64
C GLY A 137 -14.21 -9.81 2.19
N GLU A 138 -13.69 -8.97 1.30
CA GLU A 138 -14.06 -8.95 -0.12
C GLU A 138 -13.19 -9.87 -1.00
N VAL A 139 -12.28 -10.65 -0.40
CA VAL A 139 -11.44 -11.58 -1.15
C VAL A 139 -12.21 -12.86 -1.47
N ASP A 140 -12.58 -12.97 -2.74
CA ASP A 140 -12.79 -14.27 -3.38
C ASP A 140 -11.40 -14.85 -3.71
N GLU A 141 -10.99 -15.91 -3.01
CA GLU A 141 -9.67 -16.55 -3.11
C GLU A 141 -9.27 -16.91 -4.56
N SER A 142 -10.26 -17.04 -5.47
CA SER A 142 -10.03 -17.28 -6.90
C SER A 142 -9.57 -16.06 -7.71
N ARG A 143 -9.56 -14.85 -7.12
CA ARG A 143 -9.41 -13.57 -7.84
C ARG A 143 -8.15 -12.78 -7.54
N VAL A 144 -7.33 -13.22 -6.59
CA VAL A 144 -6.11 -12.51 -6.20
C VAL A 144 -4.92 -13.36 -6.61
N GLU A 145 -4.11 -12.85 -7.56
CA GLU A 145 -2.94 -13.55 -8.09
C GLU A 145 -1.95 -13.96 -6.98
N ASP A 146 -1.91 -13.21 -5.87
CA ASP A 146 -1.16 -13.54 -4.65
C ASP A 146 -2.00 -13.33 -3.36
N ALA A 147 -3.11 -14.07 -3.25
CA ALA A 147 -4.01 -13.99 -2.08
C ALA A 147 -3.26 -14.06 -0.74
N ALA A 148 -2.26 -14.95 -0.64
CA ALA A 148 -1.48 -15.13 0.58
C ALA A 148 -0.66 -13.89 0.97
N GLU A 149 -0.05 -13.18 0.01
CA GLU A 149 0.68 -11.95 0.28
C GLU A 149 -0.28 -10.81 0.65
N HIS A 150 -1.41 -10.72 -0.06
CA HIS A 150 -2.45 -9.76 0.25
C HIS A 150 -2.96 -9.91 1.69
N PHE A 151 -3.32 -11.13 2.10
CA PHE A 151 -3.76 -11.39 3.47
C PHE A 151 -2.67 -11.11 4.49
N ARG A 152 -1.41 -11.45 4.21
CA ARG A 152 -0.28 -11.13 5.11
C ARG A 152 -0.15 -9.62 5.32
N ALA A 153 -0.13 -8.85 4.23
CA ALA A 153 -0.02 -7.39 4.29
C ALA A 153 -1.21 -6.74 5.02
N CYS A 154 -2.44 -7.17 4.72
CA CYS A 154 -3.64 -6.64 5.39
C CYS A 154 -3.69 -7.00 6.86
N ASN A 155 -3.33 -8.24 7.24
CA ASN A 155 -3.28 -8.65 8.65
C ASN A 155 -2.20 -7.90 9.44
N ALA A 156 -1.06 -7.61 8.82
CA ALA A 156 -0.01 -6.82 9.46
C ALA A 156 -0.49 -5.40 9.80
N GLY A 157 -1.09 -4.70 8.82
CA GLY A 157 -1.68 -3.38 9.06
C GLY A 157 -2.83 -3.41 10.07
N LEU A 158 -3.69 -4.43 9.98
CA LEU A 158 -4.79 -4.64 10.92
C LEU A 158 -4.28 -4.86 12.35
N ALA A 159 -3.21 -5.61 12.56
CA ALA A 159 -2.64 -5.84 13.88
C ALA A 159 -2.12 -4.54 14.51
N ARG A 160 -1.38 -3.73 13.75
CA ARG A 160 -0.92 -2.42 14.22
C ARG A 160 -2.08 -1.49 14.57
N CYS A 161 -3.08 -1.42 13.69
CA CYS A 161 -4.26 -0.59 13.92
C CYS A 161 -5.05 -1.05 15.16
N LEU A 162 -5.22 -2.36 15.35
CA LEU A 162 -5.88 -2.91 16.55
C LEU A 162 -5.14 -2.52 17.84
N CYS A 163 -3.80 -2.55 17.82
CA CYS A 163 -2.98 -2.08 18.94
C CYS A 163 -3.19 -0.58 19.21
N TYR A 164 -3.21 0.27 18.17
CA TYR A 164 -3.43 1.71 18.31
C TYR A 164 -4.85 2.07 18.77
N CYS A 165 -5.86 1.34 18.30
CA CYS A 165 -7.27 1.55 18.69
C CYS A 165 -7.62 0.97 20.07
N GLY A 166 -6.64 0.39 20.80
CA GLY A 166 -6.89 -0.18 22.13
C GLY A 166 -7.64 -1.51 22.13
N MET A 167 -7.76 -2.18 20.98
CA MET A 167 -8.46 -3.45 20.82
C MET A 167 -7.51 -4.63 21.08
N TYR A 168 -7.05 -4.77 22.33
CA TYR A 168 -5.94 -5.66 22.69
C TYR A 168 -6.26 -7.15 22.54
N GLU A 169 -7.46 -7.57 22.90
CA GLU A 169 -7.85 -8.99 22.85
C GLU A 169 -7.92 -9.53 21.40
N PRO A 170 -8.55 -8.81 20.43
CA PRO A 170 -8.42 -9.14 19.02
C PRO A 170 -6.98 -9.02 18.50
N ALA A 171 -6.22 -8.00 18.94
CA ALA A 171 -4.83 -7.82 18.53
C ALA A 171 -3.97 -9.03 18.93
N ALA A 172 -4.13 -9.54 20.15
CA ALA A 172 -3.41 -10.69 20.67
C ALA A 172 -3.64 -11.94 19.79
N ARG A 173 -4.91 -12.25 19.52
CA ARG A 173 -5.31 -13.38 18.66
C ARG A 173 -4.80 -13.24 17.23
N LEU A 174 -4.73 -12.03 16.70
CA LEU A 174 -4.19 -11.79 15.36
C LEU A 174 -2.67 -11.93 15.35
N CYS A 175 -1.98 -11.36 16.33
CA CYS A 175 -0.52 -11.48 16.47
C CYS A 175 -0.09 -12.94 16.59
N GLU A 176 -0.85 -13.80 17.29
CA GLU A 176 -0.60 -15.26 17.36
C GLU A 176 -0.53 -15.93 15.98
N ARG A 177 -1.23 -15.39 14.98
CA ARG A 177 -1.30 -15.95 13.62
C ARG A 177 -0.29 -15.33 12.65
N ILE A 178 0.23 -14.14 12.95
CA ILE A 178 1.26 -13.46 12.16
C ILE A 178 2.60 -14.18 12.36
N ALA A 179 3.35 -14.39 11.28
CA ALA A 179 4.66 -15.05 11.31
C ALA A 179 5.82 -14.05 11.21
N GLU A 180 5.56 -12.89 10.63
CA GLU A 180 6.52 -11.83 10.36
C GLU A 180 6.98 -11.16 11.67
N GLU A 181 8.24 -11.39 12.03
CA GLU A 181 8.83 -10.86 13.27
C GLU A 181 8.84 -9.32 13.28
N ASP A 182 9.11 -8.67 12.15
CA ASP A 182 9.13 -7.21 12.03
C ASP A 182 7.80 -6.59 12.48
N VAL A 183 6.68 -7.19 12.05
CA VAL A 183 5.32 -6.74 12.43
C VAL A 183 5.09 -6.95 13.93
N LEU A 184 5.54 -8.07 14.48
CA LEU A 184 5.42 -8.34 15.92
C LEU A 184 6.24 -7.36 16.77
N VAL A 185 7.43 -6.96 16.29
CA VAL A 185 8.26 -5.93 16.92
C VAL A 185 7.54 -4.58 16.92
N GLU A 186 6.95 -4.19 15.79
CA GLU A 186 6.16 -2.96 15.67
C GLU A 186 4.96 -2.97 16.63
N CYS A 187 4.18 -4.06 16.63
CA CYS A 187 3.04 -4.25 17.54
C CYS A 187 3.47 -4.21 19.01
N ALA A 188 4.58 -4.85 19.37
CA ALA A 188 5.12 -4.81 20.74
C ALA A 188 5.49 -3.38 21.15
N ALA A 189 6.16 -2.62 20.28
CA ALA A 189 6.51 -1.23 20.53
C ALA A 189 5.26 -0.34 20.71
N ILE A 190 4.21 -0.55 19.91
CA ILE A 190 2.94 0.18 20.06
C ILE A 190 2.31 -0.14 21.42
N LEU A 191 2.24 -1.41 21.81
CA LEU A 191 1.66 -1.83 23.09
C LEU A 191 2.43 -1.30 24.29
N GLU A 192 3.76 -1.26 24.24
CA GLU A 192 4.59 -0.60 25.27
C GLU A 192 4.24 0.88 25.39
N ARG A 193 4.08 1.60 24.27
CA ARG A 193 3.67 3.01 24.26
C ARG A 193 2.27 3.20 24.84
N MET A 194 1.36 2.26 24.60
CA MET A 194 0.01 2.22 25.17
C MET A 194 -0.04 1.68 26.60
N LYS A 195 1.12 1.39 27.21
CA LYS A 195 1.29 0.85 28.58
C LYS A 195 0.59 -0.49 28.81
N GLN A 196 0.40 -1.28 27.76
CA GLN A 196 -0.10 -2.64 27.85
C GLN A 196 1.08 -3.61 27.98
N TYR A 197 1.67 -3.66 29.17
CA TYR A 197 2.95 -4.33 29.39
C TYR A 197 2.84 -5.85 29.36
N SER A 198 1.78 -6.46 29.91
CA SER A 198 1.53 -7.90 29.83
C SER A 198 1.47 -8.41 28.38
N LEU A 199 0.69 -7.75 27.52
CA LEU A 199 0.57 -8.15 26.11
C LEU A 199 1.88 -7.89 25.34
N ALA A 200 2.53 -6.74 25.57
CA ALA A 200 3.85 -6.46 24.99
C ALA A 200 4.91 -7.50 25.40
N GLY A 201 4.92 -7.89 26.68
CA GLY A 201 5.78 -8.94 27.21
C GLY A 201 5.57 -10.28 26.50
N ARG A 202 4.31 -10.63 26.21
CA ARG A 202 3.96 -11.87 25.50
C ARG A 202 4.52 -11.88 24.07
N LEU A 203 4.47 -10.74 23.37
CA LEU A 203 5.07 -10.61 22.04
C LEU A 203 6.60 -10.69 22.09
N HIS A 204 7.24 -10.01 23.05
CA HIS A 204 8.69 -10.09 23.23
C HIS A 204 9.17 -11.50 23.58
N GLN A 205 8.42 -12.24 24.40
CA GLN A 205 8.72 -13.63 24.69
C GLN A 205 8.69 -14.48 23.42
N ARG A 206 7.72 -14.25 22.55
CA ARG A 206 7.63 -14.94 21.26
C ARG A 206 8.79 -14.58 20.32
N LEU A 207 9.24 -13.34 20.36
CA LEU A 207 10.42 -12.86 19.63
C LEU A 207 11.75 -13.33 20.26
N GLY A 208 11.72 -14.10 21.34
CA GLY A 208 12.92 -14.56 22.06
C GLY A 208 13.59 -13.49 22.93
N ASN A 209 13.01 -12.30 23.04
CA ASN A 209 13.51 -11.19 23.86
C ASN A 209 13.12 -11.37 25.34
N LEU A 210 13.60 -12.44 25.97
CA LEU A 210 13.18 -12.86 27.31
C LEU A 210 13.46 -11.81 28.39
N GLU A 211 14.60 -11.10 28.30
CA GLU A 211 14.95 -10.05 29.28
C GLU A 211 13.97 -8.87 29.21
N ARG A 212 13.59 -8.46 27.99
CA ARG A 212 12.62 -7.38 27.78
C ARG A 212 11.25 -7.83 28.26
N ALA A 213 10.82 -9.04 27.92
CA ALA A 213 9.57 -9.62 28.39
C ALA A 213 9.49 -9.66 29.93
N CYS A 214 10.52 -10.17 30.61
CA CYS A 214 10.63 -10.14 32.07
C CYS A 214 10.47 -8.73 32.65
N SER A 215 11.18 -7.75 32.06
CA SER A 215 11.13 -6.37 32.54
C SER A 215 9.72 -5.77 32.44
N LEU A 216 8.99 -6.11 31.37
CA LEU A 216 7.62 -5.64 31.15
C LEU A 216 6.63 -6.34 32.08
N TYR A 217 6.75 -7.64 32.30
CA TYR A 217 5.89 -8.37 33.25
C TYR A 217 6.06 -7.88 34.69
N ILE A 218 7.30 -7.65 35.14
CA ILE A 218 7.57 -7.05 36.46
C ILE A 218 6.95 -5.65 36.55
N GLN A 219 7.03 -4.86 35.48
CA GLN A 219 6.43 -3.53 35.43
C GLN A 219 4.90 -3.56 35.48
N ASP A 220 4.27 -4.59 34.93
CA ASP A 220 2.80 -4.83 35.01
C ASP A 220 2.37 -5.49 36.33
N MET A 221 3.31 -5.83 37.20
CA MET A 221 3.11 -6.65 38.41
C MET A 221 2.58 -8.07 38.12
N ASP A 222 2.81 -8.59 36.91
CA ASP A 222 2.49 -9.96 36.53
C ASP A 222 3.66 -10.90 36.86
N PHE A 223 3.78 -11.24 38.14
CA PHE A 223 4.87 -12.09 38.64
C PHE A 223 4.69 -13.56 38.23
N ASP A 224 3.45 -14.00 37.98
CA ASP A 224 3.16 -15.36 37.54
C ASP A 224 3.74 -15.61 36.15
N ALA A 225 3.58 -14.64 35.22
CA ALA A 225 4.21 -14.70 33.91
C ALA A 225 5.74 -14.47 33.96
N ALA A 226 6.24 -13.64 34.88
CA ALA A 226 7.66 -13.36 35.01
C ALA A 226 8.46 -14.54 35.59
N LYS A 227 7.90 -15.29 36.54
CA LYS A 227 8.57 -16.40 37.26
C LYS A 227 9.27 -17.42 36.35
N PRO A 228 8.60 -18.05 35.35
CA PRO A 228 9.25 -19.05 34.49
C PRO A 228 10.36 -18.47 33.60
N LEU A 229 10.35 -17.14 33.40
CA LEU A 229 11.36 -16.44 32.61
C LEU A 229 12.59 -16.08 33.45
N MET A 230 12.42 -15.87 34.77
CA MET A 230 13.53 -15.54 35.68
C MET A 230 14.62 -16.63 35.70
N ASP A 231 14.24 -17.90 35.54
CA ASP A 231 15.19 -19.02 35.47
C ASP A 231 16.05 -19.00 34.20
N GLN A 232 15.60 -18.29 33.15
CA GLN A 232 16.26 -18.18 31.85
C GLN A 232 17.04 -16.86 31.70
N VAL A 233 16.70 -15.84 32.50
CA VAL A 233 17.33 -14.52 32.44
C VAL A 233 18.58 -14.48 33.32
N SER A 234 19.70 -14.08 32.73
CA SER A 234 20.98 -13.96 33.45
C SER A 234 21.23 -12.59 34.07
N THR A 235 20.41 -11.58 33.75
CA THR A 235 20.63 -10.19 34.16
C THR A 235 20.36 -9.97 35.65
N PRO A 236 21.39 -9.67 36.49
CA PRO A 236 21.24 -9.58 37.95
C PRO A 236 20.32 -8.45 38.43
N LYS A 237 20.22 -7.37 37.65
CA LYS A 237 19.32 -6.25 37.95
C LYS A 237 17.85 -6.67 37.92
N LEU A 238 17.46 -7.57 37.01
CA LEU A 238 16.10 -8.07 36.92
C LEU A 238 15.76 -8.99 38.09
N HIS A 239 16.72 -9.83 38.52
CA HIS A 239 16.58 -10.62 39.75
C HIS A 239 16.38 -9.76 40.99
N LEU A 240 17.14 -8.66 41.12
CA LEU A 240 16.97 -7.71 42.21
C LEU A 240 15.64 -6.95 42.17
N LEU A 241 15.12 -6.65 40.97
CA LEU A 241 13.82 -6.01 40.82
C LEU A 241 12.67 -6.98 41.16
N TYR A 242 12.75 -8.22 40.69
CA TYR A 242 11.78 -9.26 41.00
C TYR A 242 11.75 -9.60 42.50
N ALA A 243 12.90 -9.69 43.16
CA ALA A 243 12.98 -9.99 44.60
C ALA A 243 12.50 -8.85 45.52
N LYS A 244 12.38 -7.61 45.00
CA LYS A 244 11.91 -6.44 45.75
C LYS A 244 10.40 -6.20 45.62
N ALA A 245 9.79 -6.78 44.59
CA ALA A 245 8.38 -6.64 44.28
C ALA A 245 7.55 -7.65 45.09
#